data_AF-A0A2E5ZPH2-F1
#
_entry.id   AF-A0A2E5ZPH2-F1
#
_cell.length_a   1.000
_cell.length_b   1.000
_cell.length_c   1.000
_cell.angle_alpha   90.00
_cell.angle_beta   90.00
_cell.angle_gamma   90.00
#
_symmetry.space_group_name_H-M   'P 1'
#
loop_
_entity.id
_entity.type
_entity.pdbx_description
1 polymer ?
#
loop_
_entity_poly.entity_id
_entity_poly.type
_entity_poly.pdbx_seq_one_letter_code
_entity_poly.pdbx_strand_id
1 'polypeptide(L)'
;MAQTIKIKRSSSNATPTSLDSGELAYSFKSDSKKLFIGDASNNVLPIGGQAFTEKLDLIGAPNGSAAADTRVVASPANLGVIRIGSGLSIASNGVVSANNQVTTSAVASAGALMTTGGTMTGDLQFGDDTDSGQLRIKMGASDDLQMYHHITSGSFLREVGTGDLFIQSDGAGIRMRIEDSGSNLLQIHATATETKLGYAGNTKLTTKTGGVEISGSVVATGLDINGNADISGTTILGDDVTFTGASGNIVFDKSDDSLEFADDVKASFGASGDLKIFHDGTSSPNASMIEESGAGNLIIKGSNLEVRSSTDELYAQFVQDSVSKLYCDNAQKLSTKSDGVLITGELQSTTLDVNGDADISGDLILGGDLKITGDINQQNISVTDLDVTDKTITVGVGQTAADSSNSGITVDGANAKIVYEYDTSSSSGKFEMDQGTGSQAAILTAANWGTEYTGAVDGGQF
;
A
#
# COMPACT_ATOMS: atom_id res chain seq x y z
N MET A 1 82.02 -0.99 130.27
CA MET A 1 82.71 0.14 129.64
C MET A 1 81.73 0.82 128.70
N ALA A 2 81.23 2.00 129.04
CA ALA A 2 80.56 2.87 128.08
C ALA A 2 81.29 4.21 128.18
N GLN A 3 82.33 4.38 127.38
CA GLN A 3 83.02 5.66 127.27
C GLN A 3 82.21 6.53 126.31
N THR A 4 81.47 7.49 126.85
CA THR A 4 80.77 8.51 126.07
C THR A 4 81.81 9.50 125.53
N ILE A 5 82.07 9.49 124.23
CA ILE A 5 82.96 10.47 123.57
C ILE A 5 82.15 11.75 123.32
N LYS A 6 82.63 12.89 123.84
CA LYS A 6 82.09 14.22 123.53
C LYS A 6 82.93 14.86 122.44
N ILE A 7 82.30 15.32 121.36
CA ILE A 7 82.97 16.03 120.26
C ILE A 7 82.80 17.55 120.38
N LYS A 8 83.66 18.33 119.72
CA LYS A 8 83.48 19.79 119.63
C LYS A 8 82.19 20.10 118.85
N ARG A 9 81.50 21.15 119.23
CA ARG A 9 80.29 21.62 118.53
C ARG A 9 80.27 23.13 118.43
N SER A 10 79.79 23.65 117.31
CA SER A 10 79.58 25.08 117.10
C SER A 10 78.22 25.34 116.47
N SER A 11 77.54 26.39 116.90
CA SER A 11 76.36 26.95 116.24
C SER A 11 76.67 28.25 115.47
N SER A 12 77.91 28.75 115.54
CA SER A 12 78.30 30.06 115.03
C SER A 12 79.12 30.01 113.72
N ASN A 13 79.94 28.99 113.51
CA ASN A 13 80.81 28.88 112.33
C ASN A 13 80.40 27.71 111.43
N ALA A 14 80.37 27.94 110.11
CA ALA A 14 80.02 26.92 109.11
C ALA A 14 81.08 25.81 109.00
N THR A 15 82.36 26.14 109.18
CA THR A 15 83.50 25.20 109.17
C THR A 15 84.44 25.57 110.33
N PRO A 16 84.91 24.59 111.14
CA PRO A 16 85.93 24.83 112.15
C PRO A 16 87.20 25.44 111.55
N THR A 17 87.87 26.33 112.27
CA THR A 17 89.10 27.00 111.79
C THR A 17 90.36 26.16 111.96
N SER A 18 90.34 25.19 112.88
CA SER A 18 91.39 24.19 113.06
C SER A 18 90.85 23.01 113.88
N LEU A 19 91.34 21.81 113.61
CA LEU A 19 91.09 20.60 114.41
C LEU A 19 92.40 19.82 114.47
N ASP A 20 92.74 19.31 115.66
CA ASP A 20 93.89 18.42 115.77
C ASP A 20 93.62 17.11 115.02
N SER A 21 94.66 16.43 114.56
CA SER A 21 94.54 15.14 113.87
C SER A 21 93.66 14.15 114.66
N GLY A 22 92.55 13.71 114.05
CA GLY A 22 91.58 12.79 114.64
C GLY A 22 90.52 13.45 115.52
N GLU A 23 90.58 14.76 115.76
CA GLU A 23 89.58 15.51 116.52
C GLU A 23 88.33 15.74 115.68
N LEU A 24 87.15 15.43 116.25
CA LEU A 24 85.86 15.60 115.59
C LEU A 24 85.16 16.89 116.04
N ALA A 25 84.54 17.59 115.09
CA ALA A 25 83.64 18.70 115.38
C ALA A 25 82.39 18.69 114.50
N TYR A 26 81.24 19.06 115.05
CA TYR A 26 80.00 19.20 114.29
C TYR A 26 79.51 20.66 114.29
N SER A 27 79.09 21.17 113.12
CA SER A 27 78.46 22.48 113.03
C SER A 27 76.94 22.38 112.91
N PHE A 28 76.22 23.16 113.72
CA PHE A 28 74.76 23.29 113.66
C PHE A 28 74.32 24.47 112.77
N LYS A 29 75.25 25.26 112.23
CA LYS A 29 74.92 26.38 111.35
C LYS A 29 74.24 25.86 110.08
N SER A 30 73.14 26.49 109.67
CA SER A 30 72.19 25.95 108.70
C SER A 30 72.77 25.65 107.31
N ASP A 31 73.83 26.37 106.92
CA ASP A 31 74.53 26.26 105.64
C ASP A 31 75.59 25.13 105.61
N SER A 32 75.94 24.53 106.75
CA SER A 32 77.02 23.53 106.86
C SER A 32 76.79 22.52 107.98
N LYS A 33 75.55 22.02 108.12
CA LYS A 33 75.19 20.90 109.03
C LYS A 33 75.97 19.63 108.68
N LYS A 34 77.24 19.61 109.03
CA LYS A 34 78.26 18.64 108.62
C LYS A 34 79.10 18.28 109.83
N LEU A 35 79.57 17.04 109.83
CA LEU A 35 80.61 16.55 110.73
C LEU A 35 81.97 16.84 110.10
N PHE A 36 82.96 17.22 110.88
CA PHE A 36 84.31 17.53 110.45
C PHE A 36 85.34 16.73 111.26
N ILE A 37 86.48 16.42 110.65
CA ILE A 37 87.64 15.81 111.32
C ILE A 37 88.92 16.59 111.00
N GLY A 38 89.85 16.66 111.95
CA GLY A 38 91.22 17.08 111.69
C GLY A 38 92.03 15.98 111.01
N ASP A 39 92.71 16.28 109.91
CA ASP A 39 93.65 15.36 109.27
C ASP A 39 95.02 15.36 109.98
N ALA A 40 95.96 14.52 109.51
CA ALA A 40 97.31 14.40 110.09
C ALA A 40 98.16 15.69 110.01
N SER A 41 97.71 16.70 109.27
CA SER A 41 98.33 18.02 109.16
C SER A 41 97.49 19.12 109.83
N ASN A 42 96.49 18.74 110.65
CA ASN A 42 95.54 19.62 111.34
C ASN A 42 94.63 20.45 110.41
N ASN A 43 94.39 20.00 109.18
CA ASN A 43 93.38 20.60 108.29
C ASN A 43 91.98 20.04 108.56
N VAL A 44 90.95 20.85 108.30
CA VAL A 44 89.55 20.50 108.60
C VAL A 44 88.86 19.93 107.35
N LEU A 45 88.46 18.66 107.39
CA LEU A 45 87.77 17.98 106.30
C LEU A 45 86.30 17.67 106.65
N PRO A 46 85.33 17.94 105.75
CA PRO A 46 83.93 17.56 105.96
C PRO A 46 83.71 16.06 105.70
N ILE A 47 83.00 15.40 106.60
CA ILE A 47 82.57 14.00 106.49
C ILE A 47 81.05 13.98 106.25
N GLY A 48 80.67 13.80 104.96
CA GLY A 48 79.29 13.55 104.51
C GLY A 48 78.41 14.79 104.21
N GLY A 49 77.64 14.75 103.09
CA GLY A 49 76.35 15.47 103.00
C GLY A 49 76.04 16.44 101.84
N GLN A 50 76.57 16.32 100.61
CA GLN A 50 76.13 17.14 99.46
C GLN A 50 75.52 16.25 98.35
N ALA A 51 74.20 15.95 98.36
CA ALA A 51 73.55 15.19 97.28
C ALA A 51 72.00 15.16 97.20
N PHE A 52 71.21 16.09 97.78
CA PHE A 52 69.73 15.98 97.72
C PHE A 52 68.98 17.13 97.03
N THR A 53 69.63 18.25 96.72
CA THR A 53 68.91 19.43 96.14
C THR A 53 69.03 19.57 94.63
N GLU A 54 69.85 18.76 93.94
CA GLU A 54 70.06 18.87 92.48
C GLU A 54 69.13 17.98 91.63
N LYS A 55 68.17 17.26 92.24
CA LYS A 55 67.22 16.40 91.51
C LYS A 55 65.89 17.07 91.15
N LEU A 56 65.69 18.35 91.47
CA LEU A 56 64.39 19.00 91.30
C LEU A 56 64.31 20.09 90.21
N ASP A 57 65.39 20.34 89.45
CA ASP A 57 65.48 21.55 88.60
C ASP A 57 65.79 21.30 87.11
N LEU A 58 65.39 20.14 86.55
CA LEU A 58 65.50 19.87 85.11
C LEU A 58 64.13 19.77 84.40
N ILE A 59 63.29 20.79 84.57
CA ILE A 59 62.16 21.05 83.68
C ILE A 59 62.67 21.97 82.55
N GLY A 60 63.12 21.41 81.42
CA GLY A 60 63.39 22.20 80.21
C GLY A 60 64.52 21.75 79.28
N ALA A 61 65.25 20.67 79.55
CA ALA A 61 66.36 20.24 78.69
C ALA A 61 65.93 19.24 77.59
N PRO A 62 66.37 19.40 76.32
CA PRO A 62 66.03 18.49 75.22
C PRO A 62 66.70 17.11 75.33
N ASN A 63 65.88 16.06 75.24
CA ASN A 63 66.16 14.65 74.93
C ASN A 63 67.40 13.97 75.52
N GLY A 64 67.17 13.23 76.60
CA GLY A 64 67.94 12.05 77.00
C GLY A 64 67.03 11.06 77.74
N SER A 65 66.78 9.91 77.12
CA SER A 65 66.15 8.67 77.58
C SER A 65 65.59 8.61 79.02
N ALA A 66 64.25 8.44 79.10
CA ALA A 66 63.44 8.00 80.25
C ALA A 66 62.49 9.07 80.82
N ALA A 67 61.50 9.50 80.02
CA ALA A 67 60.28 10.12 80.55
C ALA A 67 59.07 9.31 80.06
N ALA A 68 58.74 8.29 80.83
CA ALA A 68 57.41 7.74 80.85
C ALA A 68 56.52 8.64 81.72
N ASP A 69 55.41 9.07 81.11
CA ASP A 69 54.08 9.20 81.71
C ASP A 69 53.45 10.60 81.91
N THR A 70 52.94 11.09 80.77
CA THR A 70 51.61 11.68 80.47
C THR A 70 50.95 12.76 81.37
N ARG A 71 51.00 14.02 80.90
CA ARG A 71 49.79 14.87 80.81
C ARG A 71 49.61 15.30 79.36
N VAL A 72 48.51 14.87 78.76
CA VAL A 72 48.14 15.12 77.36
C VAL A 72 47.79 16.59 77.19
N VAL A 73 48.73 17.40 76.69
CA VAL A 73 48.43 18.74 76.18
C VAL A 73 48.22 18.60 74.68
N ALA A 74 46.96 18.69 74.25
CA ALA A 74 46.63 18.81 72.84
C ALA A 74 47.07 20.22 72.37
N SER A 75 47.99 20.28 71.42
CA SER A 75 48.32 21.50 70.68
C SER A 75 47.98 21.28 69.20
N PRO A 76 47.89 22.33 68.37
CA PRO A 76 47.57 22.18 66.95
C PRO A 76 48.46 21.19 66.17
N ALA A 77 49.65 20.85 66.71
CA ALA A 77 50.63 19.97 66.07
C ALA A 77 50.92 18.66 66.84
N ASN A 78 50.50 18.50 68.10
CA ASN A 78 50.88 17.35 68.93
C ASN A 78 49.76 16.89 69.87
N LEU A 79 49.54 15.57 69.95
CA LEU A 79 48.71 14.91 70.96
C LEU A 79 49.66 14.19 71.94
N GLY A 80 50.25 14.92 72.89
CA GLY A 80 51.32 14.38 73.74
C GLY A 80 52.60 14.07 72.94
N VAL A 81 53.01 12.80 72.89
CA VAL A 81 54.23 12.33 72.19
C VAL A 81 53.99 11.87 70.74
N ILE A 82 52.73 11.83 70.30
CA ILE A 82 52.38 11.44 68.93
C ILE A 82 52.44 12.67 68.03
N ARG A 83 53.42 12.70 67.13
CA ARG A 83 53.48 13.67 66.02
C ARG A 83 52.45 13.26 64.97
N ILE A 84 51.54 14.16 64.64
CA ILE A 84 50.61 13.98 63.52
C ILE A 84 51.21 14.57 62.24
N GLY A 85 51.02 13.89 61.11
CA GLY A 85 51.56 14.31 59.81
C GLY A 85 50.92 15.60 59.30
N SER A 86 51.62 16.33 58.44
CA SER A 86 51.09 17.49 57.72
C SER A 86 49.85 17.08 56.92
N GLY A 87 48.66 17.50 57.38
CA GLY A 87 47.37 17.09 56.83
C GLY A 87 46.33 16.72 57.90
N LEU A 88 46.75 16.51 59.15
CA LEU A 88 45.89 16.31 60.32
C LEU A 88 45.93 17.57 61.22
N SER A 89 44.81 17.88 61.86
CA SER A 89 44.65 18.93 62.87
C SER A 89 44.00 18.35 64.13
N ILE A 90 44.37 18.89 65.29
CA ILE A 90 43.76 18.52 66.57
C ILE A 90 42.81 19.64 66.98
N ALA A 91 41.51 19.35 67.03
CA ALA A 91 40.53 20.27 67.57
C ALA A 91 40.75 20.46 69.09
N SER A 92 40.28 21.57 69.64
CA SER A 92 40.45 21.91 71.07
C SER A 92 39.83 20.90 72.04
N ASN A 93 38.93 20.04 71.57
CA ASN A 93 38.35 18.92 72.31
C ASN A 93 39.15 17.60 72.21
N GLY A 94 40.34 17.63 71.59
CA GLY A 94 41.23 16.48 71.43
C GLY A 94 40.91 15.56 70.24
N VAL A 95 39.89 15.87 69.43
CA VAL A 95 39.58 15.08 68.23
C VAL A 95 40.61 15.39 67.14
N VAL A 96 41.27 14.33 66.64
CA VAL A 96 42.14 14.42 65.46
C VAL A 96 41.24 14.36 64.22
N SER A 97 41.27 15.40 63.40
CA SER A 97 40.56 15.47 62.12
C SER A 97 41.54 15.84 61.01
N ALA A 98 41.35 15.30 59.81
CA ALA A 98 42.08 15.80 58.66
C ALA A 98 41.77 17.31 58.51
N ASN A 99 42.82 18.14 58.55
CA ASN A 99 42.69 19.58 58.34
C ASN A 99 42.19 19.76 56.90
N ASN A 100 40.89 20.03 56.68
CA ASN A 100 40.20 20.56 55.49
C ASN A 100 40.85 20.45 54.07
N GLN A 101 41.74 19.49 53.89
CA GLN A 101 42.73 19.25 52.84
C GLN A 101 43.03 17.75 52.92
N VAL A 102 41.99 16.94 52.79
CA VAL A 102 42.16 15.63 52.15
C VAL A 102 42.45 15.96 50.68
N THR A 103 43.69 16.39 50.39
CA THR A 103 44.14 16.58 49.02
C THR A 103 44.14 15.22 48.35
N THR A 104 43.66 15.18 47.12
CA THR A 104 43.45 14.03 46.23
C THR A 104 44.52 12.94 46.28
N SER A 105 45.77 13.26 46.62
CA SER A 105 46.86 12.30 46.78
C SER A 105 46.69 11.30 47.95
N ALA A 106 45.92 11.62 49.00
CA ALA A 106 45.68 10.72 50.14
C ALA A 106 44.56 9.69 49.89
N VAL A 107 43.77 9.85 48.82
CA VAL A 107 42.67 8.94 48.43
C VAL A 107 43.07 8.04 47.26
N ALA A 108 44.31 8.16 46.75
CA ALA A 108 44.78 7.37 45.61
C ALA A 108 44.97 5.87 45.91
N SER A 109 45.01 5.47 47.18
CA SER A 109 45.22 4.07 47.60
C SER A 109 44.07 3.45 48.40
N ALA A 110 43.01 4.22 48.69
CA ALA A 110 41.75 3.69 49.20
C ALA A 110 40.71 3.86 48.10
N GLY A 111 40.53 2.83 47.27
CA GLY A 111 39.63 2.80 46.11
C GLY A 111 38.13 2.90 46.45
N ALA A 112 37.75 3.86 47.28
CA ALA A 112 36.38 4.16 47.65
C ALA A 112 36.06 5.61 47.29
N LEU A 113 35.01 5.80 46.50
CA LEU A 113 34.33 7.08 46.38
C LEU A 113 33.80 7.49 47.77
N MET A 114 33.60 8.80 48.00
CA MET A 114 33.02 9.28 49.26
C MET A 114 31.71 8.55 49.57
N THR A 115 31.63 7.90 50.73
CA THR A 115 30.52 7.01 51.09
C THR A 115 29.26 7.76 51.56
N THR A 116 29.33 9.08 51.79
CA THR A 116 28.16 9.92 52.10
C THR A 116 28.44 11.41 51.80
N GLY A 117 27.53 12.07 51.08
CA GLY A 117 27.31 13.53 51.18
C GLY A 117 28.30 14.47 50.48
N GLY A 118 29.08 14.03 49.49
CA GLY A 118 29.99 14.90 48.71
C GLY A 118 29.53 15.13 47.26
N THR A 119 29.76 16.33 46.72
CA THR A 119 29.63 16.62 45.27
C THR A 119 30.99 16.48 44.61
N MET A 120 31.11 15.59 43.62
CA MET A 120 32.28 15.54 42.74
C MET A 120 32.15 16.67 41.71
N THR A 121 33.08 17.62 41.70
CA THR A 121 33.03 18.82 40.83
C THR A 121 33.97 18.75 39.63
N GLY A 122 34.79 17.70 39.51
CA GLY A 122 35.61 17.39 38.34
C GLY A 122 35.19 16.08 37.66
N ASP A 123 35.82 15.76 36.53
CA ASP A 123 35.53 14.54 35.78
C ASP A 123 35.82 13.29 36.60
N LEU A 124 34.88 12.34 36.57
CA LEU A 124 35.11 10.98 37.05
C LEU A 124 35.54 10.11 35.87
N GLN A 125 36.83 9.82 35.79
CA GLN A 125 37.39 8.95 34.76
C GLN A 125 37.34 7.49 35.23
N PHE A 126 36.72 6.64 34.42
CA PHE A 126 36.80 5.18 34.56
C PHE A 126 37.73 4.66 33.47
N GLY A 127 38.62 3.73 33.81
CA GLY A 127 39.47 3.08 32.81
C GLY A 127 38.66 2.16 31.90
N ASP A 128 39.18 1.89 30.71
CA ASP A 128 38.57 0.97 29.75
C ASP A 128 38.54 -0.44 30.32
N ASP A 129 37.41 -1.14 30.16
CA ASP A 129 37.36 -2.58 30.43
C ASP A 129 38.18 -3.31 29.35
N THR A 130 39.39 -3.74 29.71
CA THR A 130 40.30 -4.46 28.80
C THR A 130 40.05 -5.96 28.77
N ASP A 131 39.30 -6.52 29.74
CA ASP A 131 38.97 -7.94 29.86
C ASP A 131 37.63 -8.22 30.57
N SER A 132 36.74 -8.98 29.92
CA SER A 132 35.64 -9.78 30.49
C SER A 132 34.70 -9.12 31.53
N GLY A 133 34.42 -7.81 31.46
CA GLY A 133 33.28 -7.20 32.16
C GLY A 133 33.54 -6.85 33.62
N GLN A 134 34.76 -6.45 33.98
CA GLN A 134 35.10 -6.12 35.38
C GLN A 134 34.94 -4.62 35.69
N LEU A 135 35.18 -3.74 34.71
CA LEU A 135 35.03 -2.30 34.89
C LEU A 135 33.68 -1.82 34.36
N ARG A 136 32.80 -1.44 35.30
CA ARG A 136 31.47 -0.88 35.03
C ARG A 136 30.96 -0.08 36.22
N ILE A 137 30.08 0.88 35.97
CA ILE A 137 29.31 1.53 37.04
C ILE A 137 28.17 0.58 37.41
N LYS A 138 28.00 0.30 38.69
CA LYS A 138 26.93 -0.55 39.23
C LYS A 138 26.06 0.27 40.16
N MET A 139 24.76 0.20 39.98
CA MET A 139 23.76 0.91 40.78
C MET A 139 22.64 -0.07 41.17
N GLY A 140 22.07 0.13 42.36
CA GLY A 140 21.02 -0.74 42.90
C GLY A 140 21.56 -1.91 43.74
N ALA A 141 20.67 -2.49 44.56
CA ALA A 141 21.00 -3.67 45.36
C ALA A 141 21.06 -4.88 44.43
N SER A 142 22.20 -5.58 44.41
CA SER A 142 22.50 -6.66 43.43
C SER A 142 23.01 -6.19 42.07
N ASP A 143 23.42 -4.92 41.96
CA ASP A 143 24.00 -4.34 40.73
C ASP A 143 23.01 -4.34 39.54
N ASP A 144 21.74 -4.01 39.79
CA ASP A 144 20.65 -4.05 38.80
C ASP A 144 20.94 -3.21 37.55
N LEU A 145 21.28 -1.92 37.73
CA LEU A 145 21.63 -1.04 36.62
C LEU A 145 23.15 -0.95 36.46
N GLN A 146 23.61 -1.22 35.24
CA GLN A 146 25.02 -1.28 34.90
C GLN A 146 25.34 -0.39 33.69
N MET A 147 26.43 0.37 33.75
CA MET A 147 26.95 1.15 32.62
C MET A 147 28.32 0.62 32.22
N TYR A 148 28.47 0.24 30.95
CA TYR A 148 29.67 -0.36 30.39
C TYR A 148 30.38 0.59 29.42
N HIS A 149 31.72 0.51 29.43
CA HIS A 149 32.58 1.03 28.38
C HIS A 149 33.64 -0.02 28.05
N HIS A 150 33.59 -0.58 26.85
CA HIS A 150 34.50 -1.63 26.42
C HIS A 150 35.14 -1.29 25.07
N ILE A 151 36.45 -1.55 24.96
CA ILE A 151 37.28 -1.13 23.81
C ILE A 151 36.83 -1.73 22.46
N THR A 152 36.33 -2.98 22.42
CA THR A 152 35.84 -3.62 21.17
C THR A 152 34.33 -3.81 21.05
N SER A 153 33.58 -3.85 22.16
CA SER A 153 32.13 -4.12 22.15
C SER A 153 31.27 -2.86 22.38
N GLY A 154 31.90 -1.70 22.53
CA GLY A 154 31.25 -0.40 22.64
C GLY A 154 30.79 -0.06 24.06
N SER A 155 29.99 1.01 24.16
CA SER A 155 29.40 1.48 25.42
C SER A 155 27.90 1.23 25.43
N PHE A 156 27.36 0.76 26.55
CA PHE A 156 25.92 0.51 26.70
C PHE A 156 25.45 0.59 28.15
N LEU A 157 24.16 0.85 28.32
CA LEU A 157 23.44 0.70 29.59
C LEU A 157 22.75 -0.66 29.62
N ARG A 158 22.72 -1.32 30.78
CA ARG A 158 22.10 -2.64 30.94
C ARG A 158 21.37 -2.72 32.28
N GLU A 159 20.07 -3.04 32.23
CA GLU A 159 19.32 -3.54 33.38
C GLU A 159 19.48 -5.07 33.47
N VAL A 160 19.92 -5.57 34.62
CA VAL A 160 20.06 -7.01 34.92
C VAL A 160 19.17 -7.49 36.06
N GLY A 161 18.40 -6.59 36.68
CA GLY A 161 17.41 -6.89 37.70
C GLY A 161 16.10 -7.46 37.13
N THR A 162 15.03 -7.44 37.92
CA THR A 162 13.70 -7.99 37.56
C THR A 162 12.76 -6.99 36.86
N GLY A 163 13.21 -5.76 36.57
CA GLY A 163 12.40 -4.68 36.00
C GLY A 163 12.90 -4.19 34.63
N ASP A 164 12.16 -3.23 34.05
CA ASP A 164 12.49 -2.60 32.76
C ASP A 164 13.42 -1.40 32.92
N LEU A 165 14.26 -1.14 31.90
CA LEU A 165 15.04 0.10 31.81
C LEU A 165 14.16 1.25 31.34
N PHE A 166 13.75 2.11 32.27
CA PHE A 166 13.05 3.34 31.95
C PHE A 166 14.04 4.47 31.65
N ILE A 167 14.06 4.95 30.40
CA ILE A 167 14.68 6.23 30.04
C ILE A 167 13.55 7.24 29.97
N GLN A 168 13.50 8.15 30.94
CA GLN A 168 12.43 9.15 31.07
C GLN A 168 13.02 10.55 31.26
N SER A 169 12.27 11.56 30.85
CA SER A 169 12.67 12.96 30.95
C SER A 169 11.44 13.81 31.27
N ASP A 170 11.52 14.57 32.36
CA ASP A 170 10.55 15.64 32.68
C ASP A 170 10.77 16.89 31.82
N GLY A 171 11.83 16.89 31.01
CA GLY A 171 12.15 17.94 30.05
C GLY A 171 11.43 17.77 28.71
N ALA A 172 11.89 18.49 27.68
CA ALA A 172 11.22 18.55 26.37
C ALA A 172 11.23 17.24 25.55
N GLY A 173 11.88 16.17 26.02
CA GLY A 173 11.91 14.87 25.34
C GLY A 173 13.18 14.06 25.56
N ILE A 174 13.27 12.94 24.86
CA ILE A 174 14.42 12.02 24.83
C ILE A 174 14.96 11.97 23.39
N ARG A 175 16.28 12.08 23.23
CA ARG A 175 16.95 12.06 21.92
C ARG A 175 18.10 11.06 21.95
N MET A 176 18.16 10.19 20.95
CA MET A 176 19.33 9.37 20.65
C MET A 176 20.07 10.04 19.49
N ARG A 177 21.37 10.30 19.64
CA ARG A 177 22.19 11.08 18.69
C ARG A 177 23.47 10.33 18.34
N ILE A 178 24.01 10.64 17.16
CA ILE A 178 25.39 10.29 16.77
C ILE A 178 26.18 11.60 16.73
N GLU A 179 27.22 11.71 17.56
CA GLU A 179 27.88 12.96 17.97
C GLU A 179 28.40 13.79 16.78
N ASP A 180 28.94 13.14 15.74
CA ASP A 180 29.54 13.80 14.57
C ASP A 180 28.56 14.50 13.61
N SER A 181 27.25 14.39 13.84
CA SER A 181 26.23 14.89 12.90
C SER A 181 25.31 15.97 13.48
N GLY A 182 25.37 16.22 14.80
CA GLY A 182 24.36 17.03 15.50
C GLY A 182 22.92 16.52 15.38
N SER A 183 22.72 15.34 14.77
CA SER A 183 21.42 14.85 14.31
C SER A 183 20.83 13.80 15.25
N ASN A 184 19.49 13.79 15.38
CA ASN A 184 18.76 12.80 16.17
C ASN A 184 18.46 11.57 15.31
N LEU A 185 18.85 10.37 15.76
CA LEU A 185 18.43 9.08 15.21
C LEU A 185 16.98 8.80 15.60
N LEU A 186 16.68 8.86 16.89
CA LEU A 186 15.34 8.73 17.46
C LEU A 186 15.06 9.95 18.34
N GLN A 187 13.88 10.55 18.18
CA GLN A 187 13.41 11.62 19.06
C GLN A 187 11.98 11.34 19.51
N ILE A 188 11.82 11.28 20.84
CA ILE A 188 10.53 11.15 21.54
C ILE A 188 10.22 12.49 22.20
N HIS A 189 9.12 13.13 21.83
CA HIS A 189 8.69 14.41 22.41
C HIS A 189 7.83 14.17 23.66
N ALA A 190 8.08 14.97 24.71
CA ALA A 190 7.36 14.83 25.99
C ALA A 190 5.89 15.29 25.94
N THR A 191 5.47 16.01 24.89
CA THR A 191 4.09 16.55 24.73
C THR A 191 3.26 15.81 23.67
N ALA A 192 3.50 14.51 23.50
CA ALA A 192 2.60 13.53 22.86
C ALA A 192 1.90 13.95 21.54
N THR A 193 2.64 14.20 20.47
CA THR A 193 2.03 14.26 19.12
C THR A 193 2.71 13.33 18.13
N GLU A 194 4.04 13.30 18.08
CA GLU A 194 4.78 12.49 17.11
C GLU A 194 6.14 11.97 17.62
N THR A 195 6.41 10.70 17.32
CA THR A 195 7.73 10.07 17.37
C THR A 195 8.36 10.16 15.99
N LYS A 196 9.64 10.55 15.93
CA LYS A 196 10.39 10.70 14.68
C LYS A 196 11.59 9.77 14.64
N LEU A 197 11.74 9.07 13.50
CA LEU A 197 12.95 8.33 13.14
C LEU A 197 13.68 9.09 12.03
N GLY A 198 14.96 9.38 12.24
CA GLY A 198 15.80 10.15 11.33
C GLY A 198 16.94 9.33 10.72
N TYR A 199 17.42 9.74 9.56
CA TYR A 199 18.66 9.25 8.94
C TYR A 199 19.45 10.43 8.36
N ALA A 200 20.74 10.51 8.73
CA ALA A 200 21.65 11.56 8.29
C ALA A 200 21.04 12.98 8.40
N GLY A 201 20.45 13.30 9.56
CA GLY A 201 19.83 14.62 9.83
C GLY A 201 18.42 14.84 9.26
N ASN A 202 17.89 13.92 8.45
CA ASN A 202 16.57 14.04 7.85
C ASN A 202 15.54 13.14 8.54
N THR A 203 14.35 13.64 8.85
CA THR A 203 13.23 12.81 9.32
C THR A 203 12.75 11.89 8.19
N LYS A 204 12.64 10.59 8.47
CA LYS A 204 12.19 9.57 7.51
C LYS A 204 10.84 8.99 7.85
N LEU A 205 10.52 8.84 9.13
CA LEU A 205 9.21 8.39 9.60
C LEU A 205 8.74 9.29 10.73
N THR A 206 7.50 9.74 10.65
CA THR A 206 6.82 10.53 11.68
C THR A 206 5.50 9.86 12.03
N THR A 207 5.27 9.53 13.30
CA THR A 207 3.95 9.05 13.72
C THR A 207 2.97 10.22 13.75
N LYS A 208 1.74 10.01 13.30
CA LYS A 208 0.62 10.96 13.35
C LYS A 208 -0.53 10.32 14.09
N THR A 209 -1.51 11.13 14.50
CA THR A 209 -2.74 10.61 15.12
C THR A 209 -3.44 9.56 14.26
N GLY A 210 -3.35 9.67 12.93
CA GLY A 210 -3.95 8.74 11.96
C GLY A 210 -3.01 7.69 11.37
N GLY A 211 -1.77 7.55 11.85
CA GLY A 211 -0.82 6.55 11.31
C GLY A 211 0.62 7.06 11.21
N VAL A 212 1.22 6.94 10.04
CA VAL A 212 2.61 7.36 9.80
C VAL A 212 2.74 8.18 8.53
N GLU A 213 3.66 9.14 8.55
CA GLU A 213 4.13 9.86 7.38
C GLU A 213 5.56 9.41 7.09
N ILE A 214 5.82 8.95 5.86
CA ILE A 214 7.14 8.48 5.42
C ILE A 214 7.66 9.45 4.36
N SER A 215 8.84 10.03 4.61
CA SER A 215 9.52 10.90 3.65
C SER A 215 10.45 10.07 2.77
N GLY A 216 10.01 9.76 1.55
CA GLY A 216 10.78 9.04 0.53
C GLY A 216 10.07 7.77 0.04
N SER A 217 10.85 6.78 -0.39
CA SER A 217 10.34 5.50 -0.88
C SER A 217 10.27 4.48 0.25
N VAL A 218 9.21 3.67 0.24
CA VAL A 218 9.15 2.41 0.98
C VAL A 218 9.58 1.29 0.05
N VAL A 219 10.50 0.43 0.51
CA VAL A 219 10.84 -0.82 -0.18
C VAL A 219 10.34 -1.95 0.70
N ALA A 220 9.33 -2.68 0.23
CA ALA A 220 8.70 -3.77 0.97
C ALA A 220 8.64 -5.02 0.08
N THR A 221 8.70 -6.20 0.69
CA THR A 221 8.49 -7.47 -0.01
C THR A 221 7.01 -7.74 -0.32
N GLY A 222 6.12 -7.05 0.39
CA GLY A 222 4.68 -7.04 0.16
C GLY A 222 4.08 -5.82 0.84
N LEU A 223 3.02 -5.27 0.23
CA LEU A 223 2.25 -4.17 0.78
C LEU A 223 0.82 -4.64 0.93
N ASP A 224 0.34 -4.71 2.16
CA ASP A 224 -1.05 -5.05 2.49
C ASP A 224 -1.77 -3.78 2.98
N ILE A 225 -2.86 -3.42 2.30
CA ILE A 225 -3.69 -2.25 2.61
C ILE A 225 -5.11 -2.74 2.89
N ASN A 226 -5.45 -2.87 4.17
CA ASN A 226 -6.78 -3.34 4.63
C ASN A 226 -7.95 -2.35 4.34
N GLY A 227 -7.67 -1.22 3.72
CA GLY A 227 -8.65 -0.17 3.46
C GLY A 227 -8.43 0.45 2.09
N ASN A 228 -8.80 1.72 1.96
CA ASN A 228 -8.65 2.42 0.69
C ASN A 228 -7.19 2.87 0.53
N ALA A 229 -6.61 2.60 -0.64
CA ALA A 229 -5.36 3.20 -1.07
C ALA A 229 -5.66 4.50 -1.84
N ASP A 230 -5.16 5.63 -1.35
CA ASP A 230 -5.15 6.89 -2.11
C ASP A 230 -3.82 6.99 -2.87
N ILE A 231 -3.89 6.91 -4.20
CA ILE A 231 -2.72 6.96 -5.08
C ILE A 231 -2.89 8.17 -6.00
N SER A 232 -2.20 9.26 -5.64
CA SER A 232 -2.24 10.52 -6.39
C SER A 232 -1.37 10.53 -7.66
N GLY A 233 -0.52 9.51 -7.83
CA GLY A 233 0.39 9.36 -8.96
C GLY A 233 0.05 8.16 -9.86
N THR A 234 1.00 7.81 -10.73
CA THR A 234 0.88 6.62 -11.60
C THR A 234 1.20 5.35 -10.80
N THR A 235 0.33 4.35 -10.92
CA THR A 235 0.60 2.99 -10.44
C THR A 235 1.26 2.17 -11.56
N ILE A 236 2.44 1.60 -11.29
CA ILE A 236 3.12 0.68 -12.20
C ILE A 236 3.20 -0.68 -11.50
N LEU A 237 2.58 -1.70 -12.09
CA LEU A 237 2.55 -3.06 -11.58
C LEU A 237 3.38 -3.95 -12.53
N GLY A 238 4.19 -4.83 -11.95
CA GLY A 238 5.15 -5.65 -12.70
C GLY A 238 4.55 -6.89 -13.35
N ASP A 239 3.32 -7.22 -12.98
CA ASP A 239 2.59 -8.44 -13.33
C ASP A 239 1.11 -8.09 -13.55
N ASP A 240 0.27 -9.11 -13.74
CA ASP A 240 -1.17 -8.96 -13.95
C ASP A 240 -1.85 -8.17 -12.82
N VAL A 241 -2.92 -7.45 -13.19
CA VAL A 241 -3.75 -6.71 -12.23
C VAL A 241 -5.13 -7.35 -12.20
N THR A 242 -5.45 -7.99 -11.08
CA THR A 242 -6.75 -8.65 -10.88
C THR A 242 -7.68 -7.78 -10.02
N PHE A 243 -8.84 -7.44 -10.56
CA PHE A 243 -9.97 -6.92 -9.80
C PHE A 243 -10.91 -8.08 -9.47
N THR A 244 -10.89 -8.52 -8.21
CA THR A 244 -11.71 -9.64 -7.77
C THR A 244 -13.16 -9.23 -7.59
N GLY A 245 -14.05 -9.78 -8.41
CA GLY A 245 -15.49 -9.68 -8.24
C GLY A 245 -16.08 -10.90 -7.54
N ALA A 246 -17.34 -10.81 -7.11
CA ALA A 246 -18.02 -11.92 -6.44
C ALA A 246 -18.32 -13.11 -7.37
N SER A 247 -18.52 -12.84 -8.67
CA SER A 247 -18.92 -13.82 -9.68
C SER A 247 -17.80 -14.14 -10.69
N GLY A 248 -16.67 -13.48 -10.58
CA GLY A 248 -15.56 -13.58 -11.53
C GLY A 248 -14.64 -12.37 -11.43
N ASN A 249 -13.47 -12.47 -12.04
CA ASN A 249 -12.45 -11.43 -12.01
C ASN A 249 -12.46 -10.61 -13.31
N ILE A 250 -11.99 -9.37 -13.20
CA ILE A 250 -11.51 -8.59 -14.34
C ILE A 250 -9.99 -8.56 -14.23
N VAL A 251 -9.26 -8.91 -15.28
CA VAL A 251 -7.80 -9.05 -15.25
C VAL A 251 -7.20 -8.17 -16.36
N PHE A 252 -6.26 -7.30 -16.01
CA PHE A 252 -5.28 -6.84 -16.99
C PHE A 252 -4.21 -7.91 -17.09
N ASP A 253 -4.29 -8.75 -18.11
CA ASP A 253 -3.28 -9.77 -18.39
C ASP A 253 -2.14 -9.11 -19.15
N LYS A 254 -1.00 -9.02 -18.47
CA LYS A 254 0.19 -8.35 -18.98
C LYS A 254 0.85 -9.16 -20.10
N SER A 255 0.72 -10.47 -20.06
CA SER A 255 1.35 -11.35 -21.05
C SER A 255 0.60 -11.38 -22.37
N ASP A 256 -0.72 -11.17 -22.32
CA ASP A 256 -1.61 -11.15 -23.49
C ASP A 256 -1.93 -9.72 -23.99
N ASP A 257 -1.40 -8.69 -23.33
CA ASP A 257 -1.70 -7.27 -23.58
C ASP A 257 -3.23 -6.99 -23.60
N SER A 258 -3.99 -7.69 -22.76
CA SER A 258 -5.46 -7.75 -22.79
C SER A 258 -6.10 -7.25 -21.48
N LEU A 259 -7.32 -6.73 -21.60
CA LEU A 259 -8.23 -6.55 -20.46
C LEU A 259 -9.33 -7.59 -20.59
N GLU A 260 -9.35 -8.53 -19.65
CA GLU A 260 -10.17 -9.72 -19.71
C GLU A 260 -11.29 -9.67 -18.69
N PHE A 261 -12.47 -10.04 -19.14
CA PHE A 261 -13.66 -10.24 -18.33
C PHE A 261 -13.94 -11.73 -18.34
N ALA A 262 -13.96 -12.37 -17.16
CA ALA A 262 -14.43 -13.75 -17.07
C ALA A 262 -15.89 -13.85 -17.55
N ASP A 263 -16.33 -15.06 -17.90
CA ASP A 263 -17.71 -15.34 -18.27
C ASP A 263 -18.70 -14.74 -17.25
N ASP A 264 -19.80 -14.19 -17.76
CA ASP A 264 -20.85 -13.50 -17.02
C ASP A 264 -20.46 -12.18 -16.32
N VAL A 265 -19.16 -11.82 -16.29
CA VAL A 265 -18.65 -10.52 -15.85
C VAL A 265 -18.84 -9.50 -16.98
N LYS A 266 -19.39 -8.33 -16.64
CA LYS A 266 -19.91 -7.39 -17.64
C LYS A 266 -19.19 -6.06 -17.58
N ALA A 267 -18.83 -5.53 -18.75
CA ALA A 267 -18.64 -4.08 -18.89
C ALA A 267 -20.03 -3.44 -18.94
N SER A 268 -20.39 -2.64 -17.92
CA SER A 268 -21.72 -2.02 -17.79
C SER A 268 -21.62 -0.49 -17.86
N PHE A 269 -22.51 0.13 -18.62
CA PHE A 269 -22.54 1.58 -18.84
C PHE A 269 -23.95 2.13 -18.60
N GLY A 270 -24.03 3.37 -18.10
CA GLY A 270 -25.31 3.99 -17.73
C GLY A 270 -25.76 3.66 -16.31
N ALA A 271 -26.84 4.30 -15.86
CA ALA A 271 -27.42 3.99 -14.56
C ALA A 271 -28.10 2.62 -14.64
N SER A 272 -28.03 1.83 -13.56
CA SER A 272 -28.63 0.48 -13.52
C SER A 272 -28.10 -0.53 -14.58
N GLY A 273 -27.03 -0.18 -15.31
CA GLY A 273 -26.45 -1.04 -16.34
C GLY A 273 -27.28 -1.12 -17.62
N ASP A 274 -27.75 0.03 -18.13
CA ASP A 274 -28.50 0.13 -19.39
C ASP A 274 -27.83 -0.69 -20.52
N LEU A 275 -26.57 -0.36 -20.83
CA LEU A 275 -25.74 -1.06 -21.82
C LEU A 275 -24.78 -2.05 -21.14
N LYS A 276 -24.75 -3.29 -21.62
CA LYS A 276 -23.83 -4.34 -21.19
C LYS A 276 -23.10 -4.95 -22.37
N ILE A 277 -21.82 -5.24 -22.19
CA ILE A 277 -21.00 -6.03 -23.13
C ILE A 277 -20.37 -7.17 -22.33
N PHE A 278 -20.66 -8.41 -22.72
CA PHE A 278 -20.24 -9.60 -21.97
C PHE A 278 -20.32 -10.89 -22.80
N HIS A 279 -19.70 -11.95 -22.29
CA HIS A 279 -19.96 -13.32 -22.71
C HIS A 279 -20.87 -14.00 -21.68
N ASP A 280 -22.01 -14.51 -22.13
CA ASP A 280 -22.91 -15.35 -21.33
C ASP A 280 -22.44 -16.80 -21.42
N GLY A 281 -21.72 -17.24 -20.40
CA GLY A 281 -21.21 -18.61 -20.30
C GLY A 281 -22.18 -19.55 -19.59
N THR A 282 -23.23 -19.02 -18.97
CA THR A 282 -24.15 -19.76 -18.09
C THR A 282 -25.49 -20.10 -18.73
N SER A 283 -25.99 -19.28 -19.65
CA SER A 283 -27.24 -19.56 -20.36
C SER A 283 -27.01 -20.40 -21.62
N SER A 284 -28.04 -21.14 -22.04
CA SER A 284 -28.01 -21.94 -23.27
C SER A 284 -28.92 -21.31 -24.33
N PRO A 285 -28.39 -20.95 -25.51
CA PRO A 285 -27.00 -21.12 -25.95
C PRO A 285 -26.05 -20.07 -25.36
N ASN A 286 -24.80 -20.47 -25.08
CA ASN A 286 -23.75 -19.53 -24.70
C ASN A 286 -23.53 -18.52 -25.84
N ALA A 287 -23.45 -17.23 -25.51
CA ALA A 287 -23.39 -16.18 -26.51
C ALA A 287 -22.62 -14.94 -26.04
N SER A 288 -21.92 -14.29 -26.95
CA SER A 288 -21.36 -12.95 -26.72
C SER A 288 -22.38 -11.89 -27.11
N MET A 289 -22.61 -10.90 -26.24
CA MET A 289 -23.72 -9.95 -26.37
C MET A 289 -23.26 -8.50 -26.24
N ILE A 290 -23.86 -7.65 -27.08
CA ILE A 290 -24.00 -6.21 -26.85
C ILE A 290 -25.48 -6.00 -26.56
N GLU A 291 -25.83 -5.81 -25.29
CA GLU A 291 -27.21 -5.73 -24.81
C GLU A 291 -27.52 -4.30 -24.39
N GLU A 292 -28.47 -3.64 -25.08
CA GLU A 292 -29.12 -2.43 -24.56
C GLU A 292 -30.48 -2.83 -23.97
N SER A 293 -30.65 -2.60 -22.67
CA SER A 293 -31.84 -2.93 -21.88
C SER A 293 -32.50 -1.71 -21.23
N GLY A 294 -31.93 -0.52 -21.43
CA GLY A 294 -32.51 0.76 -21.03
C GLY A 294 -33.71 1.19 -21.88
N ALA A 295 -34.22 2.39 -21.62
CA ALA A 295 -35.34 2.98 -22.38
C ALA A 295 -34.93 3.56 -23.76
N GLY A 296 -33.64 3.49 -24.10
CA GLY A 296 -33.05 4.07 -25.30
C GLY A 296 -32.96 3.09 -26.48
N ASN A 297 -32.33 3.57 -27.56
CA ASN A 297 -31.96 2.75 -28.70
C ASN A 297 -30.46 2.41 -28.65
N LEU A 298 -30.08 1.20 -29.07
CA LEU A 298 -28.69 0.92 -29.43
C LEU A 298 -28.36 1.59 -30.75
N ILE A 299 -27.53 2.64 -30.72
CA ILE A 299 -27.12 3.39 -31.90
C ILE A 299 -25.65 3.08 -32.20
N ILE A 300 -25.40 2.37 -33.31
CA ILE A 300 -24.05 2.08 -33.83
C ILE A 300 -23.76 3.04 -34.98
N LYS A 301 -22.75 3.90 -34.85
CA LYS A 301 -22.39 4.92 -35.84
C LYS A 301 -21.01 4.63 -36.44
N GLY A 302 -20.92 4.66 -37.77
CA GLY A 302 -19.67 4.56 -38.51
C GLY A 302 -19.86 5.05 -39.94
N SER A 303 -18.77 5.40 -40.63
CA SER A 303 -18.80 5.76 -42.05
C SER A 303 -18.90 4.54 -42.97
N ASN A 304 -18.38 3.39 -42.52
CA ASN A 304 -18.56 2.08 -43.12
C ASN A 304 -18.79 1.07 -41.99
N LEU A 305 -20.04 0.62 -41.84
CA LEU A 305 -20.42 -0.38 -40.84
C LEU A 305 -20.56 -1.73 -41.53
N GLU A 306 -19.79 -2.71 -41.07
CA GLU A 306 -19.77 -4.07 -41.63
C GLU A 306 -20.17 -5.08 -40.56
N VAL A 307 -21.01 -6.04 -40.94
CA VAL A 307 -21.33 -7.23 -40.14
C VAL A 307 -20.68 -8.40 -40.85
N ARG A 308 -19.80 -9.10 -40.15
CA ARG A 308 -18.96 -10.16 -40.71
C ARG A 308 -19.02 -11.44 -39.88
N SER A 309 -18.74 -12.56 -40.51
CA SER A 309 -18.56 -13.85 -39.83
C SER A 309 -17.20 -13.93 -39.12
N SER A 310 -16.99 -14.98 -38.32
CA SER A 310 -15.69 -15.27 -37.69
C SER A 310 -14.57 -15.62 -38.69
N THR A 311 -14.92 -15.97 -39.93
CA THR A 311 -13.99 -16.24 -41.02
C THR A 311 -13.91 -15.09 -42.03
N ASP A 312 -14.34 -13.90 -41.63
CA ASP A 312 -14.30 -12.65 -42.42
C ASP A 312 -15.21 -12.64 -43.67
N GLU A 313 -16.25 -13.48 -43.68
CA GLU A 313 -17.32 -13.39 -44.68
C GLU A 313 -18.18 -12.15 -44.39
N LEU A 314 -18.47 -11.34 -45.41
CA LEU A 314 -19.33 -10.18 -45.27
C LEU A 314 -20.80 -10.61 -45.29
N TYR A 315 -21.59 -10.25 -44.28
CA TYR A 315 -23.04 -10.46 -44.24
C TYR A 315 -23.81 -9.20 -44.64
N ALA A 316 -23.41 -8.06 -44.10
CA ALA A 316 -24.02 -6.76 -44.40
C ALA A 316 -22.98 -5.64 -44.39
N GLN A 317 -23.22 -4.63 -45.23
CA GLN A 317 -22.40 -3.43 -45.28
C GLN A 317 -23.29 -2.20 -45.44
N PHE A 318 -23.09 -1.22 -44.57
CA PHE A 318 -23.78 0.06 -44.57
C PHE A 318 -22.74 1.18 -44.70
N VAL A 319 -22.69 1.80 -45.87
CA VAL A 319 -21.72 2.86 -46.19
C VAL A 319 -22.44 4.21 -46.19
N GLN A 320 -21.84 5.19 -45.50
CA GLN A 320 -22.33 6.56 -45.48
C GLN A 320 -22.38 7.12 -46.91
N ASP A 321 -23.49 7.80 -47.24
CA ASP A 321 -23.72 8.44 -48.54
C ASP A 321 -23.61 7.48 -49.75
N SER A 322 -23.85 6.20 -49.51
CA SER A 322 -23.78 5.14 -50.53
C SER A 322 -24.86 4.08 -50.28
N VAL A 323 -24.82 3.00 -51.06
CA VAL A 323 -25.80 1.91 -50.98
C VAL A 323 -25.53 1.00 -49.79
N SER A 324 -26.60 0.45 -49.20
CA SER A 324 -26.55 -0.61 -48.20
C SER A 324 -26.68 -1.96 -48.88
N LYS A 325 -25.88 -2.94 -48.47
CA LYS A 325 -25.77 -4.23 -49.15
C LYS A 325 -25.90 -5.40 -48.19
N LEU A 326 -26.56 -6.46 -48.64
CA LEU A 326 -26.60 -7.77 -47.98
C LEU A 326 -25.95 -8.82 -48.88
N TYR A 327 -25.23 -9.75 -48.26
CA TYR A 327 -24.41 -10.75 -48.92
C TYR A 327 -24.75 -12.16 -48.41
N CYS A 328 -24.45 -13.16 -49.23
CA CYS A 328 -24.49 -14.57 -48.88
C CYS A 328 -23.31 -15.26 -49.57
N ASP A 329 -22.47 -15.98 -48.83
CA ASP A 329 -21.22 -16.60 -49.31
C ASP A 329 -20.32 -15.57 -50.03
N ASN A 330 -20.18 -14.38 -49.44
CA ASN A 330 -19.49 -13.20 -50.01
C ASN A 330 -20.04 -12.67 -51.36
N ALA A 331 -21.15 -13.19 -51.88
CA ALA A 331 -21.82 -12.65 -53.06
C ALA A 331 -22.93 -11.67 -52.67
N GLN A 332 -22.93 -10.47 -53.25
CA GLN A 332 -24.00 -9.49 -53.01
C GLN A 332 -25.34 -10.04 -53.51
N LYS A 333 -26.36 -10.07 -52.64
CA LYS A 333 -27.72 -10.55 -52.98
C LYS A 333 -28.74 -9.42 -53.01
N LEU A 334 -28.56 -8.40 -52.18
CA LEU A 334 -29.44 -7.23 -52.13
C LEU A 334 -28.60 -5.95 -52.03
N SER A 335 -28.98 -4.92 -52.78
CA SER A 335 -28.44 -3.56 -52.63
C SER A 335 -29.58 -2.55 -52.65
N THR A 336 -29.52 -1.53 -51.79
CA THR A 336 -30.43 -0.39 -51.90
C THR A 336 -30.10 0.44 -53.15
N LYS A 337 -31.12 1.15 -53.64
CA LYS A 337 -31.04 2.19 -54.66
C LYS A 337 -31.84 3.40 -54.17
N SER A 338 -31.65 4.55 -54.80
CA SER A 338 -32.46 5.74 -54.52
C SER A 338 -33.96 5.55 -54.80
N ASP A 339 -34.30 4.61 -55.69
CA ASP A 339 -35.64 4.31 -56.17
C ASP A 339 -36.18 2.94 -55.69
N GLY A 340 -35.44 2.21 -54.83
CA GLY A 340 -35.87 0.89 -54.36
C GLY A 340 -34.71 -0.03 -53.98
N VAL A 341 -34.78 -1.28 -54.43
CA VAL A 341 -33.76 -2.32 -54.17
C VAL A 341 -33.42 -3.08 -55.45
N LEU A 342 -32.17 -3.52 -55.57
CA LEU A 342 -31.73 -4.49 -56.56
C LEU A 342 -31.53 -5.84 -55.89
N ILE A 343 -32.22 -6.87 -56.39
CA ILE A 343 -32.03 -8.26 -56.00
C ILE A 343 -31.18 -8.94 -57.06
N THR A 344 -30.09 -9.59 -56.66
CA THR A 344 -29.20 -10.33 -57.56
C THR A 344 -29.47 -11.83 -57.42
N GLY A 345 -30.10 -12.43 -58.45
CA GLY A 345 -30.54 -13.82 -58.47
C GLY A 345 -32.06 -13.95 -58.40
N GLU A 346 -32.54 -14.99 -57.73
CA GLU A 346 -33.97 -15.28 -57.59
C GLU A 346 -34.57 -14.62 -56.33
N LEU A 347 -35.78 -14.08 -56.44
CA LEU A 347 -36.63 -13.72 -55.32
C LEU A 347 -37.64 -14.85 -55.08
N GLN A 348 -37.56 -15.51 -53.93
CA GLN A 348 -38.57 -16.46 -53.47
C GLN A 348 -39.47 -15.80 -52.43
N SER A 349 -40.74 -15.62 -52.76
CA SER A 349 -41.75 -15.01 -51.88
C SER A 349 -42.96 -15.94 -51.73
N THR A 350 -43.56 -16.03 -50.53
CA THR A 350 -44.81 -16.79 -50.32
C THR A 350 -45.96 -16.23 -51.15
N THR A 351 -46.04 -14.90 -51.25
CA THR A 351 -46.96 -14.17 -52.13
C THR A 351 -46.22 -12.96 -52.69
N LEU A 352 -46.47 -12.61 -53.95
CA LEU A 352 -45.97 -11.40 -54.58
C LEU A 352 -47.14 -10.43 -54.78
N ASP A 353 -47.03 -9.25 -54.16
CA ASP A 353 -47.97 -8.15 -54.34
C ASP A 353 -47.20 -6.94 -54.90
N VAL A 354 -47.66 -6.43 -56.04
CA VAL A 354 -47.05 -5.28 -56.73
C VAL A 354 -48.11 -4.19 -56.79
N ASN A 355 -47.94 -3.16 -55.97
CA ASN A 355 -48.91 -2.04 -55.85
C ASN A 355 -49.02 -1.17 -57.13
N GLY A 356 -48.16 -1.38 -58.12
CA GLY A 356 -48.12 -0.62 -59.37
C GLY A 356 -47.85 -1.53 -60.57
N ASP A 357 -47.37 -0.94 -61.65
CA ASP A 357 -47.08 -1.69 -62.87
C ASP A 357 -45.84 -2.57 -62.69
N ALA A 358 -45.96 -3.84 -63.05
CA ALA A 358 -44.81 -4.74 -63.12
C ALA A 358 -44.17 -4.66 -64.50
N ASP A 359 -42.90 -4.26 -64.56
CA ASP A 359 -42.09 -4.39 -65.78
C ASP A 359 -41.46 -5.79 -65.82
N ILE A 360 -41.99 -6.64 -66.71
CA ILE A 360 -41.51 -8.01 -66.93
C ILE A 360 -40.92 -8.06 -68.34
N SER A 361 -39.59 -7.85 -68.42
CA SER A 361 -38.87 -7.84 -69.70
C SER A 361 -38.62 -9.24 -70.29
N GLY A 362 -38.87 -10.31 -69.53
CA GLY A 362 -38.80 -11.71 -69.96
C GLY A 362 -40.19 -12.36 -70.05
N ASP A 363 -40.22 -13.70 -70.03
CA ASP A 363 -41.47 -14.45 -70.10
C ASP A 363 -42.21 -14.46 -68.75
N LEU A 364 -43.52 -14.24 -68.78
CA LEU A 364 -44.40 -14.49 -67.62
C LEU A 364 -44.90 -15.94 -67.66
N ILE A 365 -44.41 -16.76 -66.74
CA ILE A 365 -44.87 -18.14 -66.54
C ILE A 365 -45.69 -18.20 -65.24
N LEU A 366 -46.94 -18.66 -65.34
CA LEU A 366 -47.84 -18.79 -64.20
C LEU A 366 -48.11 -20.27 -63.93
N GLY A 367 -47.99 -20.68 -62.67
CA GLY A 367 -48.34 -22.06 -62.25
C GLY A 367 -49.85 -22.31 -62.12
N GLY A 368 -50.68 -21.30 -62.37
CA GLY A 368 -52.14 -21.35 -62.29
C GLY A 368 -52.79 -20.37 -63.26
N ASP A 369 -54.05 -20.01 -63.01
CA ASP A 369 -54.83 -19.19 -63.93
C ASP A 369 -54.38 -17.72 -63.95
N LEU A 370 -54.35 -17.12 -65.15
CA LEU A 370 -54.20 -15.69 -65.34
C LEU A 370 -55.58 -15.01 -65.34
N LYS A 371 -55.89 -14.23 -64.30
CA LYS A 371 -57.10 -13.40 -64.24
C LYS A 371 -56.77 -11.96 -64.59
N ILE A 372 -57.34 -11.45 -65.68
CA ILE A 372 -57.21 -10.06 -66.11
C ILE A 372 -58.57 -9.38 -65.94
N THR A 373 -58.64 -8.32 -65.12
CA THR A 373 -59.87 -7.55 -64.88
C THR A 373 -59.93 -6.23 -65.66
N GLY A 374 -58.85 -5.89 -66.37
CA GLY A 374 -58.75 -4.73 -67.27
C GLY A 374 -58.80 -5.10 -68.75
N ASP A 375 -58.50 -4.14 -69.62
CA ASP A 375 -58.36 -4.37 -71.07
C ASP A 375 -56.94 -4.85 -71.41
N ILE A 376 -56.84 -5.88 -72.24
CA ILE A 376 -55.58 -6.43 -72.73
C ILE A 376 -54.97 -5.54 -73.82
N ASN A 377 -55.77 -4.69 -74.49
CA ASN A 377 -55.35 -3.93 -75.67
C ASN A 377 -54.86 -2.49 -75.40
N GLN A 378 -54.52 -2.13 -74.15
CA GLN A 378 -54.01 -0.78 -73.89
C GLN A 378 -52.56 -0.61 -74.39
N GLN A 379 -52.44 0.16 -75.48
CA GLN A 379 -51.29 0.87 -76.05
C GLN A 379 -49.96 0.13 -76.29
N ASN A 380 -49.61 -0.97 -75.62
CA ASN A 380 -48.34 -1.68 -75.80
C ASN A 380 -48.41 -3.21 -75.58
N ILE A 381 -49.58 -3.77 -75.23
CA ILE A 381 -49.79 -5.22 -75.15
C ILE A 381 -50.60 -5.63 -76.38
N SER A 382 -49.96 -5.78 -77.54
CA SER A 382 -50.62 -6.42 -78.67
C SER A 382 -50.47 -7.93 -78.52
N VAL A 383 -51.56 -8.65 -78.29
CA VAL A 383 -51.57 -10.10 -78.44
C VAL A 383 -51.54 -10.40 -79.94
N THR A 384 -50.34 -10.67 -80.47
CA THR A 384 -50.14 -10.96 -81.90
C THR A 384 -50.54 -12.38 -82.25
N ASP A 385 -50.34 -13.32 -81.32
CA ASP A 385 -50.78 -14.70 -81.39
C ASP A 385 -51.43 -15.09 -80.05
N LEU A 386 -52.65 -15.62 -80.11
CA LEU A 386 -53.34 -16.26 -78.99
C LEU A 386 -53.59 -17.73 -79.35
N ASP A 387 -52.78 -18.63 -78.83
CA ASP A 387 -52.99 -20.08 -78.97
C ASP A 387 -53.83 -20.59 -77.80
N VAL A 388 -54.97 -21.24 -78.12
CA VAL A 388 -55.88 -21.83 -77.13
C VAL A 388 -56.10 -23.29 -77.51
N THR A 389 -55.30 -24.18 -76.94
CA THR A 389 -55.19 -25.57 -77.40
C THR A 389 -56.33 -26.49 -76.91
N ASP A 390 -57.12 -26.11 -75.88
CA ASP A 390 -58.16 -26.99 -75.30
C ASP A 390 -59.22 -26.26 -74.44
N LYS A 391 -59.62 -25.02 -74.78
CA LYS A 391 -60.57 -24.24 -73.97
C LYS A 391 -61.55 -23.43 -74.83
N THR A 392 -62.76 -23.25 -74.30
CA THR A 392 -63.77 -22.37 -74.89
C THR A 392 -63.34 -20.91 -74.76
N ILE A 393 -63.26 -20.19 -75.89
CA ILE A 393 -63.17 -18.73 -75.89
C ILE A 393 -64.59 -18.19 -75.77
N THR A 394 -64.97 -17.70 -74.60
CA THR A 394 -66.31 -17.13 -74.38
C THR A 394 -66.25 -15.61 -74.45
N VAL A 395 -66.90 -15.04 -75.46
CA VAL A 395 -66.95 -13.58 -75.69
C VAL A 395 -68.25 -13.02 -75.12
N GLY A 396 -68.19 -11.91 -74.39
CA GLY A 396 -69.37 -11.17 -73.95
C GLY A 396 -70.17 -11.79 -72.78
N VAL A 397 -69.54 -12.64 -71.96
CA VAL A 397 -70.21 -13.26 -70.79
C VAL A 397 -70.69 -12.18 -69.81
N GLY A 398 -71.99 -12.12 -69.57
CA GLY A 398 -72.60 -11.24 -68.57
C GLY A 398 -72.88 -9.80 -69.02
N GLN A 399 -72.71 -9.46 -70.30
CA GLN A 399 -73.08 -8.13 -70.82
C GLN A 399 -74.60 -8.01 -71.02
N THR A 400 -75.20 -6.90 -70.59
CA THR A 400 -76.57 -6.52 -70.97
C THR A 400 -76.62 -6.09 -72.43
N ALA A 401 -77.67 -6.47 -73.18
CA ALA A 401 -77.77 -6.32 -74.64
C ALA A 401 -77.52 -4.89 -75.20
N ALA A 402 -77.58 -3.85 -74.37
CA ALA A 402 -77.25 -2.48 -74.76
C ALA A 402 -75.73 -2.22 -74.87
N ASP A 403 -74.90 -2.96 -74.14
CA ASP A 403 -73.44 -2.80 -74.07
C ASP A 403 -72.68 -3.88 -74.86
N SER A 404 -73.39 -4.86 -75.43
CA SER A 404 -72.82 -5.97 -76.21
C SER A 404 -72.63 -5.67 -77.70
N SER A 405 -72.91 -4.45 -78.17
CA SER A 405 -72.91 -4.08 -79.60
C SER A 405 -71.56 -4.28 -80.31
N ASN A 406 -70.46 -4.43 -79.55
CA ASN A 406 -69.12 -4.73 -80.05
C ASN A 406 -68.51 -6.03 -79.48
N SER A 407 -69.29 -6.86 -78.76
CA SER A 407 -68.82 -8.17 -78.30
C SER A 407 -68.83 -9.16 -79.45
N GLY A 408 -67.66 -9.61 -79.89
CA GLY A 408 -67.53 -10.59 -80.96
C GLY A 408 -66.06 -10.88 -81.29
N ILE A 409 -65.85 -11.78 -82.25
CA ILE A 409 -64.53 -11.98 -82.85
C ILE A 409 -64.51 -11.13 -84.13
N THR A 410 -63.64 -10.12 -84.17
CA THR A 410 -63.40 -9.33 -85.39
C THR A 410 -62.19 -9.92 -86.10
N VAL A 411 -62.37 -10.32 -87.36
CA VAL A 411 -61.27 -10.77 -88.23
C VAL A 411 -61.06 -9.71 -89.30
N ASP A 412 -60.06 -8.87 -89.09
CA ASP A 412 -59.72 -7.73 -89.93
C ASP A 412 -58.31 -7.91 -90.53
N GLY A 413 -58.12 -7.49 -91.78
CA GLY A 413 -56.89 -7.66 -92.56
C GLY A 413 -57.06 -8.43 -93.88
N ALA A 414 -56.31 -8.01 -94.91
CA ALA A 414 -56.35 -8.65 -96.23
C ALA A 414 -55.90 -10.12 -96.12
N ASN A 415 -56.79 -11.05 -96.44
CA ASN A 415 -56.63 -12.51 -96.34
C ASN A 415 -56.73 -13.13 -94.93
N ALA A 416 -57.17 -12.38 -93.91
CA ALA A 416 -57.48 -12.97 -92.60
C ALA A 416 -58.66 -13.95 -92.72
N LYS A 417 -58.60 -15.09 -92.02
CA LYS A 417 -59.60 -16.17 -92.12
C LYS A 417 -59.90 -16.71 -90.73
N ILE A 418 -61.17 -16.99 -90.45
CA ILE A 418 -61.54 -17.95 -89.40
C ILE A 418 -61.44 -19.33 -90.05
N VAL A 419 -60.49 -20.14 -89.61
CA VAL A 419 -60.38 -21.54 -90.05
C VAL A 419 -61.02 -22.40 -88.97
N TYR A 420 -62.14 -23.04 -89.32
CA TYR A 420 -62.77 -24.05 -88.48
C TYR A 420 -62.44 -25.42 -89.09
N GLU A 421 -61.51 -26.14 -88.46
CA GLU A 421 -61.24 -27.54 -88.78
C GLU A 421 -62.09 -28.42 -87.87
N TYR A 422 -62.87 -29.33 -88.47
CA TYR A 422 -63.68 -30.29 -87.74
C TYR A 422 -63.12 -31.69 -87.97
N ASP A 423 -63.14 -32.51 -86.92
CA ASP A 423 -62.81 -33.92 -87.06
C ASP A 423 -63.95 -34.65 -87.81
N THR A 424 -63.68 -35.04 -89.05
CA THR A 424 -64.61 -35.82 -89.88
C THR A 424 -64.95 -37.21 -89.31
N SER A 425 -64.27 -37.66 -88.25
CA SER A 425 -64.51 -38.95 -87.59
C SER A 425 -65.72 -38.96 -86.65
N SER A 426 -66.24 -37.78 -86.25
CA SER A 426 -67.44 -37.64 -85.45
C SER A 426 -68.42 -36.65 -86.10
N SER A 427 -69.65 -37.09 -86.35
CA SER A 427 -70.61 -36.45 -87.25
C SER A 427 -71.25 -35.13 -86.76
N SER A 428 -70.59 -34.31 -85.93
CA SER A 428 -71.20 -33.09 -85.39
C SER A 428 -70.18 -32.00 -85.05
N GLY A 429 -69.77 -31.25 -86.06
CA GLY A 429 -69.30 -29.87 -85.89
C GLY A 429 -70.45 -28.92 -86.19
N LYS A 430 -70.97 -28.21 -85.19
CA LYS A 430 -72.12 -27.30 -85.34
C LYS A 430 -71.67 -25.88 -85.04
N PHE A 431 -71.74 -24.99 -86.03
CA PHE A 431 -71.66 -23.54 -85.81
C PHE A 431 -73.07 -23.06 -85.48
N GLU A 432 -73.40 -22.97 -84.18
CA GLU A 432 -74.70 -22.47 -83.72
C GLU A 432 -74.61 -20.96 -83.44
N MET A 433 -75.41 -20.17 -84.16
CA MET A 433 -75.71 -18.79 -83.78
C MET A 433 -77.10 -18.78 -83.14
N ASP A 434 -77.16 -18.70 -81.81
CA ASP A 434 -78.43 -18.49 -81.09
C ASP A 434 -78.76 -16.99 -81.07
N GLN A 435 -79.85 -16.62 -81.74
CA GLN A 435 -80.30 -15.25 -81.89
C GLN A 435 -81.34 -14.98 -80.79
N GLY A 436 -80.89 -14.56 -79.61
CA GLY A 436 -81.77 -14.23 -78.49
C GLY A 436 -82.89 -13.26 -78.91
N THR A 437 -84.14 -13.76 -78.93
CA THR A 437 -85.48 -13.14 -79.00
C THR A 437 -85.75 -11.83 -79.78
N GLY A 438 -84.80 -11.25 -80.53
CA GLY A 438 -84.96 -10.00 -81.28
C GLY A 438 -84.52 -10.14 -82.73
N SER A 439 -85.46 -10.01 -83.67
CA SER A 439 -85.23 -10.12 -85.12
C SER A 439 -84.19 -9.11 -85.64
N GLN A 440 -83.06 -9.62 -86.14
CA GLN A 440 -82.42 -9.23 -87.41
C GLN A 440 -81.38 -10.31 -87.76
N ALA A 441 -81.48 -10.89 -88.95
CA ALA A 441 -80.62 -11.97 -89.41
C ALA A 441 -79.15 -11.51 -89.48
N ALA A 442 -78.22 -12.35 -89.03
CA ALA A 442 -76.84 -12.25 -89.46
C ALA A 442 -76.80 -12.57 -90.97
N ILE A 443 -76.80 -11.53 -91.80
CA ILE A 443 -76.57 -11.65 -93.23
C ILE A 443 -75.09 -11.98 -93.40
N LEU A 444 -74.75 -13.25 -93.63
CA LEU A 444 -73.49 -13.57 -94.31
C LEU A 444 -73.56 -12.98 -95.72
N THR A 445 -73.07 -11.77 -95.90
CA THR A 445 -72.87 -11.17 -97.23
C THR A 445 -71.43 -11.41 -97.64
N ALA A 446 -71.15 -12.55 -98.25
CA ALA A 446 -69.90 -12.79 -98.94
C ALA A 446 -70.12 -12.59 -100.43
N ALA A 447 -69.46 -11.58 -101.02
CA ALA A 447 -69.57 -11.30 -102.45
C ALA A 447 -68.81 -12.29 -103.37
N ASN A 448 -68.11 -13.30 -102.84
CA ASN A 448 -67.31 -14.23 -103.66
C ASN A 448 -66.99 -15.57 -102.96
N TRP A 449 -68.00 -16.37 -102.61
CA TRP A 449 -67.80 -17.82 -102.47
C TRP A 449 -68.32 -18.51 -103.72
N GLY A 450 -67.40 -18.97 -104.57
CA GLY A 450 -67.72 -19.95 -105.60
C GLY A 450 -68.09 -21.27 -104.91
N THR A 451 -69.21 -21.85 -105.31
CA THR A 451 -69.82 -23.12 -104.88
C THR A 451 -70.57 -23.12 -103.54
N GLU A 452 -71.90 -22.99 -103.63
CA GLU A 452 -72.88 -23.44 -102.62
C GLU A 452 -72.70 -24.93 -102.34
N TYR A 453 -72.57 -25.31 -101.07
CA TYR A 453 -72.73 -26.70 -100.66
C TYR A 453 -74.21 -26.96 -100.34
N THR A 454 -74.99 -27.33 -101.35
CA THR A 454 -76.35 -27.88 -101.16
C THR A 454 -76.25 -29.35 -100.75
N GLY A 455 -75.94 -29.61 -99.49
CA GLY A 455 -76.15 -30.91 -98.85
C GLY A 455 -77.53 -30.95 -98.21
N ALA A 456 -78.39 -31.88 -98.62
CA ALA A 456 -79.77 -32.00 -98.16
C ALA A 456 -79.88 -32.05 -96.63
N VAL A 457 -80.72 -31.18 -96.06
CA VAL A 457 -81.21 -31.27 -94.69
C VAL A 457 -82.34 -32.31 -94.69
N ASP A 458 -82.07 -33.52 -94.19
CA ASP A 458 -83.12 -34.48 -93.88
C ASP A 458 -83.74 -34.14 -92.52
N GLY A 459 -85.07 -34.25 -92.45
CA GLY A 459 -85.90 -33.63 -91.43
C GLY A 459 -85.77 -34.23 -90.04
N GLY A 460 -85.80 -33.35 -89.03
CA GLY A 460 -85.97 -33.70 -87.62
C GLY A 460 -86.20 -32.43 -86.82
N GLN A 461 -87.34 -32.36 -86.14
CA GLN A 461 -87.90 -31.19 -85.47
C GLN A 461 -86.99 -30.62 -84.36
N PHE A 462 -87.13 -29.30 -84.16
CA PHE A 462 -86.56 -28.51 -83.06
C PHE A 462 -86.98 -29.03 -81.68
#